data_AF-A0A511KGR8-F1
#
_entry.id   AF-A0A511KGR8-F1
#
_cell.length_a   1.000
_cell.length_b   1.000
_cell.length_c   1.000
_cell.angle_alpha   90.00
_cell.angle_beta   90.00
_cell.angle_gamma   90.00
#
_symmetry.space_group_name_H-M   'P 1'
#
loop_
_entity.id
_entity.type
_entity.pdbx_description
1 polymer ?
#
loop_
_entity_poly.entity_id
_entity_poly.type
_entity_poly.pdbx_seq_one_letter_code
_entity_poly.pdbx_strand_id
1 'polypeptide(L)'
;MQRIGQADSGIYYRALYPFAPPHSAYVADLAHDTTTPLVRAHFQLDVDLDELHRQWARDDPRFRRKIEMDSGNRLEGIRVLKQDEWETLVSFICSANNNIARITLMVNRLCAALGSPLPHPSHFTPSCVHSPSLLPSAPLSPPNDSSLFSFPPPQALADPKRIDPLLRQLGFGYRAPFIPSTAQTLLSTASALGVSPQSYLASLNRDEFTRDGKGIAQARERLVEFKGVGRKVADCVLLFGMGWNEIVPVDTHVFQIAVRDYSFPSPRSASLTPQLHDRVSSFLADKWGPYAGWAQQVLFFADLKSGSLNGGAEKVGKVEIKEAEEMGEQEEQGRERKRTFEEEVQALLADPTIKRRRSSSVAKGPKVQSAVVVESKIKRGREEKGKGKKGVKVKEEEEVEVEVEIEATVKLEGEQGTRLADVKTEQVVAPGDGVNQV
;
A
#
# COMPACT_ATOMS: atom_id res chain seq x y z
N MET A 1 -19.10 0.70 7.18
CA MET A 1 -17.64 0.54 7.46
C MET A 1 -17.42 -0.86 8.04
N GLN A 2 -16.25 -1.46 7.86
CA GLN A 2 -15.93 -2.78 8.45
C GLN A 2 -14.58 -2.74 9.17
N ARG A 3 -14.47 -3.42 10.31
CA ARG A 3 -13.18 -3.81 10.92
C ARG A 3 -12.95 -5.29 10.61
N ILE A 4 -11.74 -5.64 10.18
CA ILE A 4 -11.40 -6.99 9.72
C ILE A 4 -10.22 -7.52 10.56
N GLY A 5 -10.24 -8.83 10.84
CA GLY A 5 -9.15 -9.59 11.44
C GLY A 5 -9.09 -11.00 10.83
N GLN A 6 -8.04 -11.74 11.13
CA GLN A 6 -7.84 -13.10 10.63
C GLN A 6 -7.30 -14.00 11.75
N ALA A 7 -7.64 -15.28 11.69
CA ALA A 7 -6.98 -16.38 12.38
C ALA A 7 -6.96 -17.60 11.45
N ASP A 8 -6.34 -18.70 11.88
CA ASP A 8 -6.21 -19.92 11.06
C ASP A 8 -7.57 -20.51 10.64
N SER A 9 -8.62 -20.24 11.43
CA SER A 9 -10.02 -20.60 11.16
C SER A 9 -10.75 -19.67 10.19
N GLY A 10 -10.14 -18.58 9.72
CA GLY A 10 -10.66 -17.72 8.66
C GLY A 10 -10.66 -16.21 8.96
N ILE A 11 -11.42 -15.47 8.15
CA ILE A 11 -11.54 -14.01 8.21
C ILE A 11 -12.74 -13.64 9.10
N TYR A 12 -12.50 -12.77 10.07
CA TYR A 12 -13.51 -12.19 10.95
C TYR A 12 -13.73 -10.74 10.58
N TYR A 13 -14.99 -10.30 10.51
CA TYR A 13 -15.32 -8.90 10.29
C TYR A 13 -16.39 -8.42 11.27
N ARG A 14 -16.46 -7.09 11.43
CA ARG A 14 -17.56 -6.39 12.11
C ARG A 14 -17.99 -5.24 11.24
N ALA A 15 -19.24 -5.25 10.77
CA ALA A 15 -19.85 -4.11 10.13
C ALA A 15 -20.25 -3.03 11.17
N LEU A 16 -20.11 -1.78 10.77
CA LEU A 16 -20.50 -0.59 11.52
C LEU A 16 -21.47 0.24 10.67
N TYR A 17 -22.63 0.52 11.25
CA TYR A 17 -23.77 1.21 10.65
C TYR A 17 -24.00 2.58 11.29
N PRO A 18 -24.61 3.54 10.59
CA PRO A 18 -25.03 4.80 11.18
C PRO A 18 -25.94 4.60 12.40
N PHE A 19 -25.60 5.29 13.48
CA PHE A 19 -26.39 5.33 14.72
C PHE A 19 -27.60 6.28 14.64
N ALA A 20 -27.81 6.91 13.47
CA ALA A 20 -28.99 7.71 13.17
C ALA A 20 -29.97 6.93 12.28
N PRO A 21 -31.29 7.16 12.42
CA PRO A 21 -32.29 6.63 11.51
C PRO A 21 -32.04 7.11 10.06
N PRO A 22 -32.45 6.34 9.03
CA PRO A 22 -33.44 5.26 9.08
C PRO A 22 -32.91 3.86 9.43
N HIS A 23 -31.63 3.67 9.75
CA HIS A 23 -31.01 2.35 10.06
C HIS A 23 -31.25 1.23 9.03
N SER A 24 -31.74 1.53 7.82
CA SER A 24 -32.23 0.55 6.84
C SER A 24 -31.17 -0.48 6.45
N ALA A 25 -29.92 -0.06 6.29
CA ALA A 25 -28.80 -0.94 6.00
C ALA A 25 -28.51 -1.95 7.14
N TYR A 26 -28.70 -1.58 8.41
CA TYR A 26 -28.54 -2.48 9.55
C TYR A 26 -29.70 -3.50 9.63
N VAL A 27 -30.93 -3.04 9.41
CA VAL A 27 -32.12 -3.91 9.41
C VAL A 27 -32.05 -4.93 8.25
N ALA A 28 -31.61 -4.48 7.06
CA ALA A 28 -31.38 -5.37 5.93
C ALA A 28 -30.27 -6.40 6.22
N ASP A 29 -29.19 -5.99 6.90
CA ASP A 29 -28.11 -6.91 7.28
C ASP A 29 -28.57 -7.97 8.29
N LEU A 30 -29.33 -7.58 9.33
CA LEU A 30 -29.90 -8.52 10.29
C LEU A 30 -30.87 -9.54 9.64
N ALA A 31 -31.56 -9.13 8.58
CA ALA A 31 -32.55 -9.98 7.90
C ALA A 31 -31.92 -10.91 6.84
N HIS A 32 -30.82 -10.49 6.20
CA HIS A 32 -30.32 -11.09 4.96
C HIS A 32 -28.79 -11.28 4.89
N ASP A 33 -28.05 -10.94 5.94
CA ASP A 33 -26.58 -10.96 6.01
C ASP A 33 -25.94 -10.33 4.75
N THR A 34 -26.29 -9.06 4.50
CA THR A 34 -25.79 -8.32 3.34
C THR A 34 -24.27 -8.10 3.36
N THR A 35 -23.66 -8.23 4.54
CA THR A 35 -22.22 -8.04 4.76
C THR A 35 -21.40 -9.23 4.29
N THR A 36 -21.79 -10.49 4.54
CA THR A 36 -21.00 -11.65 4.09
C THR A 36 -20.76 -11.62 2.57
N PRO A 37 -21.77 -11.46 1.69
CA PRO A 37 -21.56 -11.40 0.25
C PRO A 37 -20.67 -10.23 -0.18
N LEU A 38 -20.79 -9.07 0.49
CA LEU A 38 -19.96 -7.89 0.20
C LEU A 38 -18.49 -8.18 0.52
N VAL A 39 -18.19 -8.71 1.72
CA VAL A 39 -16.83 -9.10 2.12
C VAL A 39 -16.29 -10.18 1.16
N ARG A 40 -17.10 -11.20 0.87
CA ARG A 40 -16.73 -12.32 -0.02
C ARG A 40 -16.37 -11.85 -1.43
N ALA A 41 -17.17 -10.94 -1.99
CA ALA A 41 -16.93 -10.34 -3.30
C ALA A 41 -15.72 -9.39 -3.30
N HIS A 42 -15.57 -8.55 -2.27
CA HIS A 42 -14.49 -7.56 -2.19
C HIS A 42 -13.11 -8.22 -2.10
N PHE A 43 -12.97 -9.29 -1.31
CA PHE A 43 -11.73 -10.09 -1.23
C PHE A 43 -11.64 -11.21 -2.27
N GLN A 44 -12.65 -11.36 -3.14
CA GLN A 44 -12.75 -12.40 -4.16
C GLN A 44 -12.48 -13.81 -3.59
N LEU A 45 -13.15 -14.15 -2.48
CA LEU A 45 -12.93 -15.38 -1.71
C LEU A 45 -13.48 -16.65 -2.40
N ASP A 46 -14.25 -16.50 -3.49
CA ASP A 46 -14.64 -17.60 -4.37
C ASP A 46 -13.50 -18.07 -5.29
N VAL A 47 -12.39 -17.31 -5.37
CA VAL A 47 -11.20 -17.69 -6.14
C VAL A 47 -10.28 -18.54 -5.26
N ASP A 48 -10.01 -19.77 -5.71
CA ASP A 48 -9.01 -20.67 -5.14
C ASP A 48 -7.60 -20.13 -5.43
N LEU A 49 -7.02 -19.46 -4.42
CA LEU A 49 -5.69 -18.88 -4.52
C LEU A 49 -4.59 -19.94 -4.48
N ASP A 50 -4.84 -21.10 -3.85
CA ASP A 50 -3.86 -22.16 -3.71
C ASP A 50 -3.70 -22.92 -5.03
N GLU A 51 -4.78 -23.15 -5.78
CA GLU A 51 -4.69 -23.63 -7.17
C GLU A 51 -3.98 -22.62 -8.06
N LEU A 52 -4.28 -21.31 -7.95
CA LEU A 52 -3.57 -20.29 -8.72
C LEU A 52 -2.06 -20.27 -8.40
N HIS A 53 -1.69 -20.34 -7.12
CA HIS A 53 -0.29 -20.41 -6.70
C HIS A 53 0.40 -21.69 -7.20
N ARG A 54 -0.27 -22.85 -7.11
CA ARG A 54 0.24 -24.12 -7.66
C ARG A 54 0.38 -24.06 -9.19
N GLN A 55 -0.56 -23.46 -9.89
CA GLN A 55 -0.50 -23.23 -11.34
C GLN A 55 0.70 -22.34 -11.71
N TRP A 56 0.79 -21.12 -11.17
CA TRP A 56 1.88 -20.19 -11.50
C TRP A 56 3.25 -20.73 -11.10
N ALA A 57 3.35 -21.41 -9.94
CA ALA A 57 4.58 -22.07 -9.54
C ALA A 57 4.95 -23.22 -10.49
N ARG A 58 4.00 -24.02 -10.98
CA ARG A 58 4.26 -25.08 -11.97
C ARG A 58 4.76 -24.49 -13.29
N ASP A 59 4.03 -23.51 -13.81
CA ASP A 59 4.18 -22.99 -15.17
C ASP A 59 5.31 -21.94 -15.29
N ASP A 60 5.71 -21.33 -14.17
CA ASP A 60 6.79 -20.33 -14.09
C ASP A 60 7.82 -20.62 -12.96
N PRO A 61 9.01 -21.16 -13.30
CA PRO A 61 10.09 -21.40 -12.34
C PRO A 61 10.67 -20.13 -11.68
N ARG A 62 10.44 -18.92 -12.22
CA ARG A 62 10.84 -17.66 -11.56
C ARG A 62 9.84 -17.29 -10.48
N PHE A 63 8.54 -17.43 -10.77
CA PHE A 63 7.47 -17.26 -9.78
C PHE A 63 7.66 -18.21 -8.61
N ARG A 64 7.83 -19.51 -8.88
CA ARG A 64 8.09 -20.54 -7.86
C ARG A 64 9.25 -20.14 -6.93
N ARG A 65 10.40 -19.78 -7.51
CA ARG A 65 11.58 -19.36 -6.75
C ARG A 65 11.33 -18.13 -5.88
N LYS A 66 10.50 -17.19 -6.33
CA LYS A 66 10.14 -15.99 -5.54
C LYS A 66 9.27 -16.34 -4.33
N ILE A 67 8.38 -17.33 -4.44
CA ILE A 67 7.62 -17.88 -3.31
C ILE A 67 8.56 -18.63 -2.35
N GLU A 68 9.35 -19.58 -2.87
CA GLU A 68 10.28 -20.41 -2.07
C GLU A 68 11.32 -19.58 -1.29
N MET A 69 11.69 -18.40 -1.80
CA MET A 69 12.62 -17.47 -1.15
C MET A 69 11.96 -16.54 -0.10
N ASP A 70 10.63 -16.53 0.04
CA ASP A 70 9.95 -15.71 1.06
C ASP A 70 9.68 -16.51 2.33
N SER A 71 10.71 -16.68 3.17
CA SER A 71 10.72 -17.48 4.41
C SER A 71 9.74 -17.06 5.52
N GLY A 72 8.80 -16.14 5.23
CA GLY A 72 7.76 -15.70 6.15
C GLY A 72 6.35 -15.78 5.56
N ASN A 73 6.15 -16.53 4.46
CA ASN A 73 4.86 -16.82 3.83
C ASN A 73 4.01 -15.60 3.48
N ARG A 74 4.64 -14.43 3.34
CA ARG A 74 3.97 -13.12 3.15
C ARG A 74 3.41 -12.98 1.74
N LEU A 75 3.96 -13.75 0.80
CA LEU A 75 3.51 -13.80 -0.58
C LEU A 75 2.30 -14.70 -0.80
N GLU A 76 2.02 -15.66 0.10
CA GLU A 76 0.98 -16.69 -0.09
C GLU A 76 -0.44 -16.11 -0.04
N GLY A 77 -0.70 -15.14 0.84
CA GLY A 77 -2.02 -14.53 1.02
C GLY A 77 -2.38 -13.37 0.07
N ILE A 78 -1.59 -13.10 -0.98
CA ILE A 78 -1.76 -11.90 -1.81
C ILE A 78 -2.92 -12.08 -2.80
N ARG A 79 -4.04 -11.41 -2.53
CA ARG A 79 -5.23 -11.35 -3.41
C ARG A 79 -5.37 -9.99 -4.08
N VAL A 80 -6.06 -9.97 -5.23
CA VAL A 80 -6.56 -8.74 -5.86
C VAL A 80 -7.92 -8.42 -5.25
N LEU A 81 -8.10 -7.20 -4.73
CA LEU A 81 -9.40 -6.74 -4.26
C LEU A 81 -10.30 -6.36 -5.45
N LYS A 82 -11.61 -6.59 -5.32
CA LYS A 82 -12.64 -6.02 -6.20
C LYS A 82 -13.19 -4.76 -5.55
N GLN A 83 -12.63 -3.63 -5.93
CA GLN A 83 -12.91 -2.29 -5.40
C GLN A 83 -14.05 -1.61 -6.17
N ASP A 84 -14.66 -0.58 -5.59
CA ASP A 84 -15.63 0.29 -6.29
C ASP A 84 -14.96 0.97 -7.49
N GLU A 85 -15.61 0.96 -8.66
CA GLU A 85 -15.01 1.39 -9.92
C GLU A 85 -14.69 2.89 -9.94
N TRP A 86 -15.46 3.71 -9.22
CA TRP A 86 -15.27 5.16 -9.14
C TRP A 86 -14.14 5.53 -8.17
N GLU A 87 -14.12 4.94 -6.98
CA GLU A 87 -13.04 5.07 -6.01
C GLU A 87 -11.71 4.62 -6.63
N THR A 88 -11.72 3.49 -7.34
CA THR A 88 -10.56 2.96 -8.06
C THR A 88 -10.05 3.93 -9.11
N LEU A 89 -10.94 4.44 -9.98
CA LEU A 89 -10.60 5.40 -11.04
C LEU A 89 -9.92 6.66 -10.49
N VAL A 90 -10.54 7.32 -9.50
CA VAL A 90 -10.01 8.56 -8.92
C VAL A 90 -8.70 8.29 -8.14
N SER A 91 -8.61 7.17 -7.42
CA SER A 91 -7.40 6.79 -6.67
C SER A 91 -6.21 6.47 -7.59
N PHE A 92 -6.43 5.79 -8.71
CA PHE A 92 -5.34 5.52 -9.67
C PHE A 92 -4.96 6.76 -10.50
N ILE A 93 -5.88 7.70 -10.78
CA ILE A 93 -5.50 9.03 -11.30
C ILE A 93 -4.54 9.73 -10.32
N CYS A 94 -4.78 9.64 -9.00
CA CYS A 94 -3.87 10.18 -7.98
C CYS A 94 -2.49 9.50 -7.92
N SER A 95 -2.39 8.26 -8.43
CA SER A 95 -1.16 7.44 -8.39
C SER A 95 -0.10 7.80 -9.42
N ALA A 96 -0.48 8.36 -10.56
CA ALA A 96 0.43 8.56 -11.69
C ALA A 96 1.62 9.47 -11.31
N ASN A 97 2.86 8.96 -11.37
CA ASN A 97 4.09 9.62 -10.90
C ASN A 97 4.01 10.08 -9.42
N ASN A 98 3.72 9.14 -8.52
CA ASN A 98 3.54 9.38 -7.09
C ASN A 98 4.03 8.16 -6.27
N ASN A 99 4.07 8.27 -4.94
CA ASN A 99 4.39 7.16 -4.04
C ASN A 99 3.20 6.82 -3.12
N ILE A 100 3.16 5.58 -2.62
CA ILE A 100 2.03 5.02 -1.85
C ILE A 100 1.62 5.95 -0.70
N ALA A 101 2.56 6.32 0.18
CA ALA A 101 2.28 7.19 1.33
C ALA A 101 1.62 8.53 0.96
N ARG A 102 2.09 9.17 -0.13
CA ARG A 102 1.47 10.42 -0.62
C ARG A 102 0.11 10.18 -1.29
N ILE A 103 -0.10 9.05 -1.97
CA ILE A 103 -1.40 8.69 -2.55
C ILE A 103 -2.43 8.48 -1.44
N THR A 104 -2.11 7.67 -0.43
CA THR A 104 -2.95 7.45 0.75
C THR A 104 -3.34 8.76 1.42
N LEU A 105 -2.38 9.67 1.65
CA LEU A 105 -2.65 10.99 2.22
C LEU A 105 -3.57 11.85 1.34
N MET A 106 -3.41 11.80 0.01
CA MET A 106 -4.28 12.53 -0.92
C MET A 106 -5.71 11.99 -0.92
N VAL A 107 -5.89 10.66 -0.94
CA VAL A 107 -7.21 10.02 -0.92
C VAL A 107 -7.92 10.24 0.42
N ASN A 108 -7.22 10.10 1.55
CA ASN A 108 -7.79 10.36 2.87
C ASN A 108 -8.25 11.83 3.01
N ARG A 109 -7.46 12.79 2.52
CA ARG A 109 -7.84 14.22 2.50
C ARG A 109 -9.04 14.51 1.60
N LEU A 110 -9.15 13.81 0.47
CA LEU A 110 -10.30 13.93 -0.44
C LEU A 110 -11.59 13.46 0.24
N CYS A 111 -11.55 12.31 0.90
CA CYS A 111 -12.68 11.76 1.65
C CYS A 111 -13.03 12.66 2.84
N ALA A 112 -12.06 13.12 3.62
CA ALA A 112 -12.30 14.04 4.74
C ALA A 112 -12.93 15.38 4.33
N ALA A 113 -12.55 15.93 3.16
CA ALA A 113 -13.02 17.24 2.72
C ALA A 113 -14.38 17.22 1.99
N LEU A 114 -14.76 16.09 1.38
CA LEU A 114 -15.90 16.00 0.45
C LEU A 114 -16.78 14.74 0.59
N GLY A 115 -16.37 13.78 1.43
CA GLY A 115 -17.12 12.57 1.75
C GLY A 115 -18.12 12.79 2.88
N SER A 116 -19.05 11.84 3.02
CA SER A 116 -19.98 11.82 4.15
C SER A 116 -19.32 11.21 5.39
N PRO A 117 -19.56 11.71 6.61
CA PRO A 117 -19.05 11.11 7.85
C PRO A 117 -19.46 9.64 7.99
N LEU A 118 -18.55 8.78 8.46
CA LEU A 118 -18.81 7.37 8.71
C LEU A 118 -18.84 7.04 10.21
N PRO A 119 -19.53 5.95 10.62
CA PRO A 119 -19.58 5.55 12.03
C PRO A 119 -18.19 5.18 12.56
N HIS A 120 -17.77 5.82 13.64
CA HIS A 120 -16.49 5.52 14.30
C HIS A 120 -16.63 4.33 15.28
N PRO A 121 -15.63 3.44 15.43
CA PRO A 121 -15.72 2.32 16.37
C PRO A 121 -15.92 2.70 17.85
N SER A 122 -15.57 3.91 18.28
CA SER A 122 -15.84 4.40 19.65
C SER A 122 -17.32 4.66 19.92
N HIS A 123 -18.14 4.85 18.87
CA HIS A 123 -19.58 5.17 19.00
C HIS A 123 -20.46 3.92 19.14
N PHE A 124 -19.87 2.74 19.35
CA PHE A 124 -20.56 1.46 19.29
C PHE A 124 -20.50 0.72 20.63
N THR A 125 -21.63 0.66 21.33
CA THR A 125 -21.77 -0.17 22.53
C THR A 125 -22.17 -1.61 22.14
N PRO A 126 -21.50 -2.66 22.66
CA PRO A 126 -21.83 -4.07 22.35
C PRO A 126 -23.27 -4.51 22.68
N SER A 127 -24.01 -3.72 23.45
CA SER A 127 -25.40 -3.98 23.82
C SER A 127 -26.39 -3.81 22.65
N CYS A 128 -26.06 -3.00 21.63
CA CYS A 128 -26.98 -2.68 20.53
C CYS A 128 -27.08 -3.79 19.45
N VAL A 129 -26.24 -4.82 19.52
CA VAL A 129 -25.81 -5.61 18.35
C VAL A 129 -26.83 -6.66 17.87
N HIS A 130 -27.87 -6.93 18.65
CA HIS A 130 -28.81 -8.03 18.36
C HIS A 130 -30.29 -7.68 18.54
N SER A 131 -30.65 -6.40 18.76
CA SER A 131 -32.06 -6.02 18.90
C SER A 131 -32.37 -4.65 18.31
N PRO A 132 -33.21 -4.56 17.26
CA PRO A 132 -33.67 -3.28 16.70
C PRO A 132 -34.39 -2.37 17.70
N SER A 133 -34.96 -2.95 18.78
CA SER A 133 -35.62 -2.23 19.87
C SER A 133 -34.68 -1.38 20.74
N LEU A 134 -33.36 -1.56 20.62
CA LEU A 134 -32.34 -0.79 21.32
C LEU A 134 -31.74 0.35 20.47
N LEU A 135 -32.26 0.58 19.27
CA LEU A 135 -31.83 1.67 18.39
C LEU A 135 -32.52 3.00 18.76
N PRO A 136 -31.84 4.16 18.66
CA PRO A 136 -32.46 5.46 18.85
C PRO A 136 -33.52 5.74 17.78
N SER A 137 -34.75 6.05 18.21
CA SER A 137 -35.85 6.45 17.32
C SER A 137 -35.80 7.93 16.89
N ALA A 138 -34.89 8.72 17.48
CA ALA A 138 -34.66 10.13 17.15
C ALA A 138 -33.20 10.36 16.76
N PRO A 139 -32.91 11.30 15.83
CA PRO A 139 -31.54 11.61 15.46
C PRO A 139 -30.79 12.28 16.62
N LEU A 140 -29.78 11.59 17.13
CA LEU A 140 -28.81 12.17 18.05
C LEU A 140 -27.80 13.02 17.27
N SER A 141 -27.32 14.11 17.87
CA SER A 141 -26.22 14.89 17.30
C SER A 141 -25.02 13.97 17.04
N PRO A 142 -24.46 13.93 15.82
CA PRO A 142 -23.30 13.10 15.54
C PRO A 142 -22.14 13.56 16.46
N PRO A 143 -21.43 12.65 17.13
CA PRO A 143 -20.25 13.04 17.88
C PRO A 143 -19.19 13.61 16.91
N ASN A 144 -18.48 14.66 17.34
CA ASN A 144 -17.41 15.29 16.55
C ASN A 144 -16.18 14.39 16.30
N ASP A 145 -16.22 13.11 16.71
CA ASP A 145 -15.13 12.12 16.70
C ASP A 145 -15.21 11.18 15.47
N SER A 146 -15.83 11.64 14.37
CA SER A 146 -15.86 10.91 13.09
C SER A 146 -14.51 11.01 12.38
N SER A 147 -13.57 10.11 12.68
CA SER A 147 -12.25 10.08 12.03
C SER A 147 -12.25 9.52 10.60
N LEU A 148 -13.39 9.00 10.11
CA LEU A 148 -13.52 8.34 8.80
C LEU A 148 -14.68 8.89 7.99
N PHE A 149 -14.51 8.86 6.67
CA PHE A 149 -15.40 9.49 5.69
C PHE A 149 -15.55 8.59 4.46
N SER A 150 -16.71 8.65 3.79
CA SER A 150 -16.94 7.93 2.54
C SER A 150 -16.09 8.49 1.40
N PHE A 151 -15.91 7.71 0.34
CA PHE A 151 -15.46 8.28 -0.92
C PHE A 151 -16.50 9.30 -1.45
N PRO A 152 -16.10 10.46 -2.01
CA PRO A 152 -17.04 11.43 -2.55
C PRO A 152 -17.65 10.94 -3.89
N PRO A 153 -18.98 11.07 -4.08
CA PRO A 153 -19.62 10.68 -5.33
C PRO A 153 -19.24 11.63 -6.49
N PRO A 154 -19.39 11.22 -7.77
CA PRO A 154 -19.03 12.04 -8.92
C PRO A 154 -19.61 13.46 -8.88
N GLN A 155 -20.86 13.60 -8.44
CA GLN A 155 -21.58 14.86 -8.32
C GLN A 155 -20.89 15.86 -7.36
N ALA A 156 -20.27 15.36 -6.27
CA ALA A 156 -19.54 16.20 -5.32
C ALA A 156 -18.21 16.73 -5.89
N LEU A 157 -17.70 16.11 -6.95
CA LEU A 157 -16.42 16.43 -7.58
C LEU A 157 -16.55 17.23 -8.90
N ALA A 158 -17.76 17.36 -9.46
CA ALA A 158 -17.95 17.82 -10.84
C ALA A 158 -17.87 19.34 -11.10
N ASP A 159 -17.76 20.20 -10.08
CA ASP A 159 -17.57 21.64 -10.29
C ASP A 159 -16.07 22.02 -10.29
N PRO A 160 -15.42 22.24 -11.44
CA PRO A 160 -14.00 22.59 -11.49
C PRO A 160 -13.69 23.93 -10.83
N LYS A 161 -14.64 24.88 -10.75
CA LYS A 161 -14.40 26.20 -10.13
C LYS A 161 -14.20 26.08 -8.62
N ARG A 162 -14.97 25.22 -7.98
CA ARG A 162 -14.84 24.88 -6.55
C ARG A 162 -13.73 23.85 -6.29
N ILE A 163 -13.67 22.80 -7.10
CA ILE A 163 -12.92 21.59 -6.78
C ILE A 163 -11.44 21.68 -7.18
N ASP A 164 -11.06 22.26 -8.33
CA ASP A 164 -9.63 22.38 -8.69
C ASP A 164 -8.84 23.19 -7.63
N PRO A 165 -9.27 24.40 -7.20
CA PRO A 165 -8.57 25.15 -6.15
C PRO A 165 -8.45 24.38 -4.83
N LEU A 166 -9.50 23.69 -4.41
CA LEU A 166 -9.51 22.87 -3.20
C LEU A 166 -8.49 21.72 -3.30
N LEU A 167 -8.51 20.94 -4.38
CA LEU A 167 -7.57 19.82 -4.56
C LEU A 167 -6.11 20.29 -4.64
N ARG A 168 -5.83 21.48 -5.17
CA ARG A 168 -4.49 22.09 -5.10
C ARG A 168 -4.05 22.35 -3.66
N GLN A 169 -4.94 22.86 -2.81
CA GLN A 169 -4.67 23.08 -1.38
C GLN A 169 -4.43 21.74 -0.65
N LEU A 170 -5.25 20.71 -0.92
CA LEU A 170 -5.10 19.37 -0.33
C LEU A 170 -3.82 18.63 -0.77
N GLY A 171 -3.17 19.08 -1.85
CA GLY A 171 -1.84 18.62 -2.28
C GLY A 171 -1.80 17.79 -3.57
N PHE A 172 -2.89 17.78 -4.35
CA PHE A 172 -3.00 17.03 -5.61
C PHE A 172 -2.07 17.55 -6.71
N GLY A 173 -1.65 18.82 -6.63
CA GLY A 173 -0.73 19.43 -7.58
C GLY A 173 -1.33 19.50 -8.98
N TYR A 174 -0.58 19.05 -10.00
CA TYR A 174 -1.01 19.07 -11.39
C TYR A 174 -2.22 18.16 -11.69
N ARG A 175 -2.57 17.24 -10.77
CA ARG A 175 -3.71 16.32 -10.90
C ARG A 175 -5.03 16.92 -10.42
N ALA A 176 -5.00 18.06 -9.72
CA ALA A 176 -6.20 18.76 -9.26
C ALA A 176 -7.25 19.03 -10.37
N PRO A 177 -6.91 19.47 -11.60
CA PRO A 177 -7.88 19.61 -12.71
C PRO A 177 -8.32 18.30 -13.35
N PHE A 178 -7.77 17.15 -12.98
CA PHE A 178 -8.10 15.85 -13.59
C PHE A 178 -9.37 15.27 -12.99
N ILE A 179 -9.51 15.37 -11.66
CA ILE A 179 -10.65 14.82 -10.92
C ILE A 179 -12.00 15.47 -11.30
N PRO A 180 -12.17 16.81 -11.29
CA PRO A 180 -13.44 17.42 -11.70
C PRO A 180 -13.74 17.19 -13.17
N SER A 181 -12.73 17.20 -14.04
CA SER A 181 -12.91 16.88 -15.46
C SER A 181 -13.37 15.43 -15.66
N THR A 182 -12.83 14.48 -14.90
CA THR A 182 -13.21 13.06 -14.94
C THR A 182 -14.64 12.86 -14.45
N ALA A 183 -15.01 13.52 -13.34
CA ALA A 183 -16.38 13.53 -12.83
C ALA A 183 -17.38 14.11 -13.84
N GLN A 184 -17.03 15.22 -14.52
CA GLN A 184 -17.84 15.81 -15.58
C GLN A 184 -18.00 14.88 -16.79
N THR A 185 -16.91 14.27 -17.29
CA THR A 185 -16.99 13.28 -18.37
C THR A 185 -17.92 12.14 -17.98
N LEU A 186 -17.76 11.55 -16.80
CA LEU A 186 -18.59 10.44 -16.33
C LEU A 186 -20.08 10.81 -16.26
N LEU A 187 -20.42 11.96 -15.66
CA LEU A 187 -21.79 12.44 -15.56
C LEU A 187 -22.40 12.73 -16.94
N SER A 188 -21.64 13.34 -17.85
CA SER A 188 -22.10 13.63 -19.21
C SER A 188 -22.32 12.36 -20.05
N THR A 189 -21.42 11.38 -19.96
CA THR A 189 -21.54 10.10 -20.67
C THR A 189 -22.71 9.27 -20.16
N ALA A 190 -22.87 9.16 -18.84
CA ALA A 190 -23.99 8.45 -18.24
C ALA A 190 -25.34 9.11 -18.61
N SER A 191 -25.42 10.44 -18.53
CA SER A 191 -26.60 11.22 -18.94
C SER A 191 -26.94 11.03 -20.43
N ALA A 192 -25.95 11.10 -21.32
CA ALA A 192 -26.14 10.90 -22.75
C ALA A 192 -26.62 9.48 -23.12
N LEU A 193 -26.31 8.50 -22.29
CA LEU A 193 -26.77 7.10 -22.42
C LEU A 193 -28.07 6.80 -21.66
N GLY A 194 -28.60 7.76 -20.89
CA GLY A 194 -29.81 7.56 -20.08
C GLY A 194 -29.63 6.64 -18.87
N VAL A 195 -28.40 6.45 -18.38
CA VAL A 195 -28.06 5.54 -17.27
C VAL A 195 -27.45 6.28 -16.08
N SER A 196 -27.34 5.61 -14.93
CA SER A 196 -26.61 6.16 -13.78
C SER A 196 -25.09 6.11 -14.01
N PRO A 197 -24.29 7.00 -13.38
CA PRO A 197 -22.83 6.95 -13.41
C PRO A 197 -22.26 5.59 -12.98
N GLN A 198 -22.86 4.98 -11.95
CA GLN A 198 -22.51 3.67 -11.43
C GLN A 198 -22.81 2.58 -12.48
N SER A 199 -23.99 2.60 -13.10
CA SER A 199 -24.37 1.67 -14.17
C SER A 199 -23.45 1.79 -15.39
N TYR A 200 -23.02 3.00 -15.75
CA TYR A 200 -22.05 3.18 -16.83
C TYR A 200 -20.69 2.53 -16.50
N LEU A 201 -20.14 2.75 -15.31
CA LEU A 201 -18.87 2.12 -14.91
C LEU A 201 -19.00 0.60 -14.80
N ALA A 202 -20.09 0.10 -14.20
CA ALA A 202 -20.38 -1.32 -14.10
C ALA A 202 -20.49 -1.99 -15.49
N SER A 203 -21.00 -1.29 -16.51
CA SER A 203 -21.06 -1.82 -17.89
C SER A 203 -19.68 -2.09 -18.51
N LEU A 204 -18.60 -1.51 -17.97
CA LEU A 204 -17.21 -1.77 -18.38
C LEU A 204 -16.58 -2.97 -17.64
N ASN A 205 -17.30 -3.57 -16.70
CA ASN A 205 -16.88 -4.79 -16.01
C ASN A 205 -16.80 -5.96 -16.98
N ARG A 206 -15.81 -6.82 -16.77
CA ARG A 206 -15.49 -7.96 -17.63
C ARG A 206 -16.71 -8.77 -18.05
N ASP A 207 -17.56 -9.13 -17.10
CA ASP A 207 -18.69 -10.04 -17.34
C ASP A 207 -19.88 -9.38 -18.07
N GLU A 208 -20.02 -8.06 -18.00
CA GLU A 208 -21.02 -7.33 -18.79
C GLU A 208 -20.45 -6.98 -20.18
N PHE A 209 -19.26 -6.40 -20.22
CA PHE A 209 -18.66 -5.87 -21.44
C PHE A 209 -18.30 -6.95 -22.47
N THR A 210 -17.93 -8.16 -22.01
CA THR A 210 -17.64 -9.30 -22.92
C THR A 210 -18.89 -9.93 -23.53
N ARG A 211 -20.08 -9.76 -22.93
CA ARG A 211 -21.35 -10.26 -23.51
C ARG A 211 -21.72 -9.54 -24.81
N ASP A 212 -21.23 -8.31 -24.99
CA ASP A 212 -21.33 -7.54 -26.23
C ASP A 212 -20.27 -7.93 -27.28
N GLY A 213 -19.45 -8.96 -27.04
CA GLY A 213 -18.35 -9.35 -27.91
C GLY A 213 -17.16 -8.37 -27.90
N LYS A 214 -17.10 -7.45 -26.93
CA LYS A 214 -16.01 -6.48 -26.75
C LYS A 214 -14.96 -7.05 -25.80
N GLY A 215 -13.70 -6.65 -25.96
CA GLY A 215 -12.58 -7.11 -25.14
C GLY A 215 -11.87 -6.00 -24.36
N ILE A 216 -10.80 -6.40 -23.68
CA ILE A 216 -9.90 -5.54 -22.89
C ILE A 216 -9.52 -4.25 -23.62
N ALA A 217 -9.18 -4.35 -24.91
CA ALA A 217 -8.74 -3.20 -25.70
C ALA A 217 -9.84 -2.13 -25.76
N GLN A 218 -11.08 -2.52 -26.07
CA GLN A 218 -12.20 -1.59 -26.13
C GLN A 218 -12.54 -1.02 -24.74
N ALA A 219 -12.47 -1.81 -23.66
CA ALA A 219 -12.70 -1.33 -22.29
C ALA A 219 -11.64 -0.29 -21.86
N ARG A 220 -10.38 -0.55 -22.21
CA ARG A 220 -9.25 0.37 -21.98
C ARG A 220 -9.44 1.71 -22.69
N GLU A 221 -9.83 1.71 -23.98
CA GLU A 221 -10.03 2.97 -24.71
C GLU A 221 -11.16 3.82 -24.07
N ARG A 222 -12.26 3.19 -23.60
CA ARG A 222 -13.32 3.90 -22.83
C ARG A 222 -12.81 4.55 -21.54
N LEU A 223 -11.79 3.98 -20.89
CA LEU A 223 -11.17 4.56 -19.70
C LEU A 223 -10.16 5.68 -20.03
N VAL A 224 -9.44 5.58 -21.15
CA VAL A 224 -8.47 6.59 -21.60
C VAL A 224 -9.14 7.91 -22.01
N GLU A 225 -10.45 7.91 -22.27
CA GLU A 225 -11.28 9.12 -22.41
C GLU A 225 -11.29 10.00 -21.14
N PHE A 226 -11.01 9.44 -19.95
CA PHE A 226 -10.96 10.20 -18.70
C PHE A 226 -9.63 10.96 -18.51
N LYS A 227 -9.74 12.23 -18.10
CA LYS A 227 -8.57 13.10 -17.98
C LYS A 227 -7.58 12.61 -16.93
N GLY A 228 -6.35 12.36 -17.35
CA GLY A 228 -5.28 11.85 -16.47
C GLY A 228 -5.18 10.32 -16.46
N VAL A 229 -6.03 9.61 -17.20
CA VAL A 229 -5.93 8.16 -17.42
C VAL A 229 -5.08 7.89 -18.66
N GLY A 230 -3.95 7.20 -18.46
CA GLY A 230 -3.18 6.55 -19.52
C GLY A 230 -3.19 5.02 -19.32
N ARG A 231 -2.54 4.26 -20.22
CA ARG A 231 -2.62 2.78 -20.23
C ARG A 231 -2.45 2.11 -18.86
N LYS A 232 -1.39 2.44 -18.11
CA LYS A 232 -1.18 1.92 -16.75
C LYS A 232 -2.35 2.19 -15.81
N VAL A 233 -2.91 3.41 -15.84
CA VAL A 233 -4.04 3.80 -14.98
C VAL A 233 -5.31 3.07 -15.39
N ALA A 234 -5.60 2.98 -16.70
CA ALA A 234 -6.73 2.21 -17.22
C ALA A 234 -6.62 0.74 -16.81
N ASP A 235 -5.46 0.11 -16.99
CA ASP A 235 -5.24 -1.30 -16.65
C ASP A 235 -5.35 -1.57 -15.15
N CYS A 236 -4.91 -0.64 -14.29
CA CYS A 236 -5.18 -0.73 -12.86
C CYS A 236 -6.69 -0.67 -12.55
N VAL A 237 -7.45 0.22 -13.19
CA VAL A 237 -8.91 0.29 -13.01
C VAL A 237 -9.60 -0.98 -13.51
N LEU A 238 -9.14 -1.54 -14.64
CA LEU A 238 -9.69 -2.77 -15.19
C LEU A 238 -9.43 -3.97 -14.27
N LEU A 239 -8.23 -4.09 -13.70
CA LEU A 239 -7.84 -5.18 -12.79
C LEU A 239 -8.50 -5.05 -11.41
N PHE A 240 -8.38 -3.88 -10.75
CA PHE A 240 -8.79 -3.71 -9.34
C PHE A 240 -10.25 -3.31 -9.15
N GLY A 241 -10.89 -2.69 -10.14
CA GLY A 241 -12.32 -2.34 -10.10
C GLY A 241 -13.17 -3.31 -10.92
N MET A 242 -12.78 -3.51 -12.18
CA MET A 242 -13.69 -4.04 -13.20
C MET A 242 -13.57 -5.56 -13.47
N GLY A 243 -12.77 -6.28 -12.69
CA GLY A 243 -12.68 -7.75 -12.72
C GLY A 243 -11.93 -8.37 -13.90
N TRP A 244 -11.12 -7.59 -14.62
CA TRP A 244 -10.28 -8.10 -15.72
C TRP A 244 -8.97 -8.70 -15.19
N ASN A 245 -9.09 -9.88 -14.57
CA ASN A 245 -8.03 -10.60 -13.86
C ASN A 245 -6.81 -10.96 -14.75
N GLU A 246 -7.01 -11.04 -16.05
CA GLU A 246 -5.99 -11.37 -17.06
C GLU A 246 -5.09 -10.16 -17.44
N ILE A 247 -5.45 -8.94 -17.03
CA ILE A 247 -4.69 -7.73 -17.36
C ILE A 247 -3.49 -7.55 -16.43
N VAL A 248 -2.34 -7.21 -17.02
CA VAL A 248 -1.12 -6.87 -16.30
C VAL A 248 -0.80 -5.38 -16.46
N PRO A 249 -1.08 -4.51 -15.47
CA PRO A 249 -0.77 -3.08 -15.53
C PRO A 249 0.74 -2.83 -15.49
N VAL A 250 1.31 -2.23 -16.55
CA VAL A 250 2.77 -2.06 -16.66
C VAL A 250 3.21 -0.67 -16.22
N ASP A 251 3.84 -0.59 -15.05
CA ASP A 251 4.62 0.57 -14.62
C ASP A 251 6.14 0.34 -14.73
N THR A 252 6.94 1.26 -14.20
CA THR A 252 8.41 1.16 -14.22
C THR A 252 8.95 -0.03 -13.42
N HIS A 253 8.26 -0.48 -12.37
CA HIS A 253 8.67 -1.65 -11.58
C HIS A 253 8.31 -2.94 -12.32
N VAL A 254 7.07 -3.06 -12.81
CA VAL A 254 6.61 -4.22 -13.58
C VAL A 254 7.43 -4.37 -14.87
N PHE A 255 7.77 -3.28 -15.55
CA PHE A 255 8.68 -3.29 -16.70
C PHE A 255 10.10 -3.76 -16.33
N GLN A 256 10.64 -3.31 -15.19
CA GLN A 256 11.94 -3.78 -14.71
C GLN A 256 11.92 -5.28 -14.37
N ILE A 257 10.85 -5.79 -13.76
CA ILE A 257 10.65 -7.24 -13.52
C ILE A 257 10.64 -8.00 -14.85
N ALA A 258 9.87 -7.55 -15.84
CA ALA A 258 9.82 -8.18 -17.16
C ALA A 258 11.19 -8.28 -17.85
N VAL A 259 11.98 -7.20 -17.82
CA VAL A 259 13.33 -7.19 -18.43
C VAL A 259 14.37 -7.95 -17.59
N ARG A 260 14.30 -7.86 -16.25
CA ARG A 260 15.30 -8.44 -15.32
C ARG A 260 15.11 -9.94 -15.12
N ASP A 261 13.89 -10.38 -14.84
CA ASP A 261 13.60 -11.75 -14.37
C ASP A 261 13.13 -12.67 -15.51
N TYR A 262 12.47 -12.07 -16.53
CA TYR A 262 11.87 -12.76 -17.67
C TYR A 262 12.53 -12.48 -19.02
N SER A 263 13.63 -11.71 -19.04
CA SER A 263 14.42 -11.41 -20.25
C SER A 263 13.61 -10.79 -21.40
N PHE A 264 12.58 -9.99 -21.08
CA PHE A 264 11.80 -9.27 -22.10
C PHE A 264 12.71 -8.43 -23.01
N PRO A 265 12.56 -8.50 -24.35
CA PRO A 265 13.49 -7.89 -25.31
C PRO A 265 13.30 -6.37 -25.42
N SER A 266 13.78 -5.63 -24.42
CA SER A 266 13.83 -4.17 -24.37
C SER A 266 14.95 -3.68 -23.44
N PRO A 267 15.66 -2.58 -23.74
CA PRO A 267 16.62 -2.02 -22.80
C PRO A 267 15.91 -1.48 -21.54
N ARG A 268 16.51 -1.67 -20.36
CA ARG A 268 15.95 -1.21 -19.07
C ARG A 268 15.69 0.30 -19.00
N SER A 269 16.38 1.08 -19.82
CA SER A 269 16.22 2.54 -19.95
C SER A 269 15.16 2.98 -20.97
N ALA A 270 14.44 2.05 -21.59
CA ALA A 270 13.36 2.40 -22.52
C ALA A 270 12.25 3.20 -21.81
N SER A 271 11.76 4.25 -22.48
CA SER A 271 10.55 4.94 -22.04
C SER A 271 9.33 4.05 -22.31
N LEU A 272 8.42 3.95 -21.33
CA LEU A 272 7.18 3.18 -21.43
C LEU A 272 6.18 3.88 -22.37
N THR A 273 6.34 3.65 -23.68
CA THR A 273 5.37 4.06 -24.70
C THR A 273 4.11 3.18 -24.63
N PRO A 274 2.97 3.66 -25.17
CA PRO A 274 1.75 2.85 -25.31
C PRO A 274 1.99 1.45 -25.91
N GLN A 275 2.76 1.37 -26.99
CA GLN A 275 3.08 0.10 -27.67
C GLN A 275 4.01 -0.80 -26.84
N LEU A 276 4.96 -0.22 -26.11
CA LEU A 276 5.85 -1.00 -25.24
C LEU A 276 5.08 -1.55 -24.03
N HIS A 277 4.20 -0.73 -23.44
CA HIS A 277 3.29 -1.14 -22.37
C HIS A 277 2.45 -2.36 -22.79
N ASP A 278 1.77 -2.29 -23.94
CA ASP A 278 0.94 -3.39 -24.44
C ASP A 278 1.76 -4.67 -24.65
N ARG A 279 2.93 -4.57 -25.31
CA ARG A 279 3.81 -5.72 -25.55
C ARG A 279 4.30 -6.39 -24.27
N VAL A 280 4.59 -5.61 -23.22
CA VAL A 280 5.01 -6.14 -21.91
C VAL A 280 3.81 -6.76 -21.18
N SER A 281 2.64 -6.11 -21.25
CA SER A 281 1.40 -6.61 -20.64
C SER A 281 1.01 -7.97 -21.22
N SER A 282 0.94 -8.09 -22.55
CA SER A 282 0.65 -9.37 -23.24
C SER A 282 1.70 -10.43 -22.95
N PHE A 283 3.00 -10.10 -22.99
CA PHE A 283 4.07 -11.07 -22.70
C PHE A 283 4.00 -11.66 -21.29
N LEU A 284 3.53 -10.89 -20.30
CA LEU A 284 3.30 -11.36 -18.94
C LEU A 284 1.94 -12.08 -18.81
N ALA A 285 0.91 -11.63 -19.52
CA ALA A 285 -0.40 -12.30 -19.57
C ALA A 285 -0.31 -13.71 -20.16
N ASP A 286 0.41 -13.88 -21.28
CA ASP A 286 0.65 -15.17 -21.94
C ASP A 286 1.35 -16.20 -21.04
N LYS A 287 2.04 -15.73 -19.99
CA LYS A 287 2.78 -16.58 -19.03
C LYS A 287 1.92 -17.10 -17.89
N TRP A 288 1.02 -16.28 -17.35
CA TRP A 288 0.26 -16.59 -16.13
C TRP A 288 -1.25 -16.80 -16.39
N GLY A 289 -1.70 -16.59 -17.63
CA GLY A 289 -3.04 -16.96 -18.09
C GLY A 289 -4.16 -16.07 -17.53
N PRO A 290 -5.37 -16.62 -17.30
CA PRO A 290 -6.58 -15.85 -16.96
C PRO A 290 -6.52 -15.00 -15.68
N TYR A 291 -5.51 -15.21 -14.83
CA TYR A 291 -5.29 -14.44 -13.59
C TYR A 291 -3.91 -13.77 -13.55
N ALA A 292 -3.34 -13.43 -14.71
CA ALA A 292 -2.00 -12.86 -14.79
C ALA A 292 -1.81 -11.54 -14.01
N GLY A 293 -2.86 -10.72 -13.88
CA GLY A 293 -2.83 -9.54 -13.02
C GLY A 293 -2.61 -9.87 -11.55
N TRP A 294 -3.13 -11.00 -11.07
CA TRP A 294 -2.91 -11.47 -9.70
C TRP A 294 -1.48 -11.98 -9.51
N ALA A 295 -0.96 -12.79 -10.45
CA ALA A 295 0.43 -13.26 -10.42
C ALA A 295 1.43 -12.07 -10.40
N GLN A 296 1.16 -11.02 -11.17
CA GLN A 296 1.97 -9.80 -11.16
C GLN A 296 2.00 -9.13 -9.78
N GLN A 297 0.88 -9.13 -9.03
CA GLN A 297 0.85 -8.51 -7.70
C GLN A 297 1.78 -9.21 -6.72
N VAL A 298 1.80 -10.55 -6.71
CA VAL A 298 2.72 -11.34 -5.88
C VAL A 298 4.18 -10.94 -6.16
N LEU A 299 4.57 -10.86 -7.43
CA LEU A 299 5.93 -10.50 -7.83
C LEU A 299 6.28 -9.04 -7.52
N PHE A 300 5.33 -8.12 -7.65
CA PHE A 300 5.50 -6.72 -7.29
C PHE A 300 5.74 -6.54 -5.78
N PHE A 301 4.96 -7.23 -4.93
CA PHE A 301 5.17 -7.25 -3.49
C PHE A 301 6.50 -7.90 -3.08
N ALA A 302 6.95 -8.93 -3.81
CA ALA A 302 8.28 -9.50 -3.63
C ALA A 302 9.40 -8.49 -3.95
N ASP A 303 9.21 -7.62 -4.96
CA ASP A 303 10.22 -6.64 -5.38
C ASP A 303 10.30 -5.41 -4.47
N LEU A 304 9.15 -4.93 -3.95
CA LEU A 304 9.06 -3.77 -3.05
C LEU A 304 10.00 -3.89 -1.84
N LYS A 305 10.18 -5.10 -1.29
CA LYS A 305 11.06 -5.32 -0.13
C LYS A 305 12.54 -5.45 -0.51
N SER A 306 12.86 -5.90 -1.72
CA SER A 306 14.26 -6.01 -2.19
C SER A 306 14.94 -4.63 -2.31
N GLY A 307 14.17 -3.59 -2.63
CA GLY A 307 14.62 -2.20 -2.60
C GLY A 307 14.81 -1.63 -1.19
N SER A 308 14.15 -2.18 -0.17
CA SER A 308 14.22 -1.68 1.21
C SER A 308 15.42 -2.21 2.01
N LEU A 309 16.08 -3.27 1.55
CA LEU A 309 17.23 -3.88 2.23
C LEU A 309 18.60 -3.37 1.74
N ASN A 310 18.62 -2.48 0.74
CA ASN A 310 19.84 -1.83 0.22
C ASN A 310 19.95 -0.34 0.63
N GLY A 311 19.21 0.10 1.65
CA GLY A 311 19.18 1.48 2.12
C GLY A 311 19.46 1.61 3.61
N GLY A 312 20.73 1.71 4.00
CA GLY A 312 21.11 2.15 5.35
C GLY A 312 21.87 1.13 6.20
N ALA A 313 23.07 0.73 5.77
CA ALA A 313 24.11 0.49 6.77
C ALA A 313 24.48 1.87 7.36
N GLU A 314 24.03 2.14 8.60
CA GLU A 314 24.42 3.35 9.30
C GLU A 314 25.94 3.37 9.50
N LYS A 315 26.62 4.27 8.79
CA LYS A 315 27.99 4.64 9.17
C LYS A 315 27.91 5.40 10.48
N VAL A 316 28.16 4.70 11.58
CA VAL A 316 28.37 5.30 12.91
C VAL A 316 29.50 6.31 12.79
N GLY A 317 29.13 7.58 12.75
CA GLY A 317 30.06 8.70 12.72
C GLY A 317 30.69 8.87 14.09
N LYS A 318 32.01 8.65 14.18
CA LYS A 318 32.82 8.86 15.38
C LYS A 318 32.55 10.24 15.99
N VAL A 319 31.95 10.28 17.19
CA VAL A 319 31.77 11.53 17.95
C VAL A 319 33.03 11.78 18.77
N GLU A 320 33.78 12.82 18.44
CA GLU A 320 34.83 13.35 19.33
C GLU A 320 34.16 14.26 20.36
N ILE A 321 34.26 13.88 21.63
CA ILE A 321 33.92 14.76 22.76
C ILE A 321 35.06 15.76 22.88
N LYS A 322 34.75 17.05 22.77
CA LYS A 322 35.62 18.13 23.27
C LYS A 322 34.95 18.71 24.50
N GLU A 323 35.75 18.94 25.53
CA GLU A 323 35.32 19.54 26.80
C GLU A 323 34.78 20.95 26.56
N ALA A 324 33.77 21.33 27.33
CA ALA A 324 33.13 22.63 27.21
C ALA A 324 33.91 23.68 28.02
N GLU A 325 34.40 24.72 27.35
CA GLU A 325 34.65 26.00 28.01
C GLU A 325 33.32 26.77 28.11
N GLU A 326 32.99 27.24 29.30
CA GLU A 326 31.78 28.02 29.57
C GLU A 326 31.88 29.40 28.90
N MET A 327 30.90 29.77 28.06
CA MET A 327 30.55 31.18 27.82
C MET A 327 29.12 31.36 27.31
N GLY A 328 28.35 32.19 28.03
CA GLY A 328 27.32 33.06 27.46
C GLY A 328 25.92 32.48 27.30
N GLU A 329 25.01 32.89 28.19
CA GLU A 329 23.57 32.74 28.01
C GLU A 329 23.10 33.47 26.73
N GLN A 330 22.53 32.73 25.77
CA GLN A 330 21.70 33.29 24.69
C GLN A 330 20.49 32.39 24.44
N GLU A 331 19.33 33.02 24.22
CA GLU A 331 18.01 32.39 24.29
C GLU A 331 17.80 31.26 23.25
N GLU A 332 17.40 30.08 23.72
CA GLU A 332 17.11 28.94 22.85
C GLU A 332 15.75 29.08 22.15
N GLN A 333 15.73 29.63 20.94
CA GLN A 333 14.52 29.70 20.12
C GLN A 333 14.09 28.32 19.57
N GLY A 334 13.27 27.62 20.36
CA GLY A 334 12.21 26.70 19.94
C GLY A 334 12.43 25.81 18.71
N ARG A 335 13.09 24.66 18.90
CA ARG A 335 13.19 23.61 17.87
C ARG A 335 11.88 22.79 17.79
N GLU A 336 10.92 23.25 16.99
CA GLU A 336 9.61 22.59 16.82
C GLU A 336 9.71 21.09 16.46
N ARG A 337 9.01 20.26 17.25
CA ARG A 337 8.82 18.82 17.01
C ARG A 337 7.98 18.59 15.75
N LYS A 338 8.43 17.69 14.86
CA LYS A 338 7.60 17.21 13.73
C LYS A 338 6.38 16.45 14.27
N ARG A 339 5.19 16.78 13.74
CA ARG A 339 3.95 16.07 14.03
C ARG A 339 3.99 14.64 13.51
N THR A 340 3.30 13.73 14.19
CA THR A 340 3.03 12.37 13.71
C THR A 340 1.98 12.37 12.60
N PHE A 341 1.79 11.22 11.94
CA PHE A 341 0.81 11.08 10.86
C PHE A 341 -0.62 11.32 11.37
N GLU A 342 -0.97 10.73 12.50
CA GLU A 342 -2.26 10.91 13.17
C GLU A 342 -2.49 12.37 13.60
N GLU A 343 -1.45 13.06 14.11
CA GLU A 343 -1.52 14.48 14.50
C GLU A 343 -1.70 15.41 13.29
N GLU A 344 -1.08 15.11 12.13
CA GLU A 344 -1.34 15.86 10.89
C GLU A 344 -2.77 15.64 10.38
N VAL A 345 -3.31 14.42 10.48
CA VAL A 345 -4.70 14.11 10.09
C VAL A 345 -5.68 14.85 11.01
N GLN A 346 -5.53 14.73 12.33
CA GLN A 346 -6.43 15.38 13.30
C GLN A 346 -6.41 16.91 13.20
N ALA A 347 -5.24 17.52 13.03
CA ALA A 347 -5.15 18.96 12.84
C ALA A 347 -5.89 19.44 11.57
N LEU A 348 -5.90 18.64 10.50
CA LEU A 348 -6.59 18.96 9.25
C LEU A 348 -8.09 18.67 9.28
N LEU A 349 -8.54 17.74 10.13
CA LEU A 349 -9.97 17.55 10.41
C LEU A 349 -10.55 18.74 11.19
N ALA A 350 -9.75 19.37 12.06
CA ALA A 350 -10.16 20.55 12.82
C ALA A 350 -10.19 21.85 11.98
N ASP A 351 -9.26 22.03 11.03
CA ASP A 351 -9.28 23.15 10.08
C ASP A 351 -8.73 22.73 8.70
N PRO A 352 -9.60 22.53 7.69
CA PRO A 352 -9.21 22.19 6.33
C PRO A 352 -8.38 23.26 5.60
N THR A 353 -8.28 24.48 6.14
CA THR A 353 -7.58 25.61 5.50
C THR A 353 -6.10 25.72 5.90
N ILE A 354 -5.62 24.89 6.84
CA ILE A 354 -4.23 24.89 7.31
C ILE A 354 -3.26 24.68 6.15
N LYS A 355 -2.55 25.76 5.78
CA LYS A 355 -1.50 25.73 4.78
C LYS A 355 -0.32 24.91 5.28
N ARG A 356 0.09 23.90 4.49
CA ARG A 356 1.35 23.16 4.70
C ARG A 356 2.52 24.14 4.88
N ARG A 357 3.13 24.16 6.07
CA ARG A 357 4.48 24.71 6.26
C ARG A 357 5.43 23.95 5.31
N ARG A 358 5.93 24.63 4.27
CA ARG A 358 7.08 24.12 3.51
C ARG A 358 8.29 24.27 4.43
N SER A 359 8.95 23.17 4.76
CA SER A 359 10.33 23.22 5.23
C SER A 359 11.18 23.81 4.11
N SER A 360 11.54 25.09 4.22
CA SER A 360 12.58 25.68 3.39
C SER A 360 13.87 24.92 3.67
N SER A 361 14.45 24.34 2.62
CA SER A 361 15.88 24.01 2.66
C SER A 361 16.61 25.33 2.87
N VAL A 362 17.27 25.48 4.02
CA VAL A 362 18.08 26.67 4.34
C VAL A 362 19.03 26.95 3.19
N ALA A 363 19.02 28.18 2.68
CA ALA A 363 19.89 28.58 1.59
C ALA A 363 21.35 28.40 2.00
N LYS A 364 22.15 27.73 1.16
CA LYS A 364 23.60 27.66 1.38
C LYS A 364 24.19 29.05 1.29
N GLY A 365 24.64 29.58 2.43
CA GLY A 365 25.52 30.74 2.49
C GLY A 365 26.84 30.52 1.73
N PRO A 366 27.61 31.58 1.48
CA PRO A 366 28.74 31.54 0.57
C PRO A 366 29.86 30.61 1.04
N LYS A 367 30.53 29.97 0.07
CA LYS A 367 31.71 29.14 0.31
C LYS A 367 32.85 30.02 0.85
N VAL A 368 33.36 29.71 2.04
CA VAL A 368 34.72 30.09 2.43
C VAL A 368 35.64 28.91 2.15
N GLN A 369 36.72 29.17 1.43
CA GLN A 369 37.77 28.18 1.18
C GLN A 369 38.77 28.19 2.35
N SER A 370 38.98 27.03 2.96
CA SER A 370 40.30 26.67 3.49
C SER A 370 40.48 25.17 3.30
N ALA A 371 41.64 24.79 2.79
CA ALA A 371 42.01 23.40 2.55
C ALA A 371 43.10 23.02 3.55
N VAL A 372 42.95 21.85 4.17
CA VAL A 372 44.07 21.15 4.82
C VAL A 372 44.12 19.76 4.21
N VAL A 373 45.22 19.48 3.51
CA VAL A 373 45.49 18.18 2.89
C VAL A 373 46.21 17.30 3.90
N VAL A 374 45.70 16.09 4.11
CA VAL A 374 46.47 15.01 4.76
C VAL A 374 46.35 13.77 3.89
N GLU A 375 47.42 13.42 3.18
CA GLU A 375 47.53 12.14 2.48
C GLU A 375 47.64 10.99 3.49
N SER A 376 47.05 9.83 3.18
CA SER A 376 47.57 8.56 3.68
C SER A 376 47.59 7.52 2.55
N LYS A 377 48.77 6.95 2.33
CA LYS A 377 49.09 6.05 1.22
C LYS A 377 48.65 4.62 1.53
N ILE A 378 47.87 4.00 0.64
CA ILE A 378 47.70 2.54 0.65
C ILE A 378 48.48 1.96 -0.53
N LYS A 379 49.56 1.23 -0.23
CA LYS A 379 50.30 0.44 -1.21
C LYS A 379 49.43 -0.73 -1.69
N ARG A 380 49.11 -0.79 -2.99
CA ARG A 380 48.65 -2.02 -3.63
C ARG A 380 49.84 -2.71 -4.29
N GLY A 381 50.17 -3.91 -3.82
CA GLY A 381 51.10 -4.80 -4.51
C GLY A 381 50.53 -5.22 -5.87
N ARG A 382 51.39 -5.24 -6.88
CA ARG A 382 51.11 -5.71 -8.25
C ARG A 382 51.88 -7.00 -8.46
N GLU A 383 51.20 -8.08 -8.79
CA GLU A 383 51.83 -9.27 -9.38
C GLU A 383 51.36 -9.45 -10.83
N GLU A 384 52.29 -9.87 -11.67
CA GLU A 384 52.13 -9.92 -13.12
C GLU A 384 51.88 -11.33 -13.64
N LYS A 385 51.30 -11.43 -14.85
CA LYS A 385 50.98 -12.70 -15.49
C LYS A 385 52.23 -13.43 -16.00
N GLY A 386 52.46 -14.65 -15.53
CA GLY A 386 53.32 -15.65 -16.18
C GLY A 386 52.51 -16.69 -16.98
N LYS A 387 52.98 -17.10 -18.16
CA LYS A 387 52.38 -18.18 -18.98
C LYS A 387 52.85 -19.56 -18.48
N GLY A 388 51.96 -20.55 -18.35
CA GLY A 388 52.36 -21.94 -18.04
C GLY A 388 51.24 -22.98 -18.18
N LYS A 389 51.54 -24.08 -18.89
CA LYS A 389 50.64 -25.22 -19.24
C LYS A 389 50.08 -26.03 -18.05
N LYS A 390 48.90 -26.64 -18.30
CA LYS A 390 48.38 -27.94 -17.79
C LYS A 390 48.52 -28.27 -16.28
N GLY A 391 47.38 -28.48 -15.62
CA GLY A 391 47.30 -29.29 -14.40
C GLY A 391 45.91 -29.25 -13.77
N VAL A 392 45.28 -30.41 -13.59
CA VAL A 392 44.07 -30.57 -12.76
C VAL A 392 44.49 -30.55 -11.28
N LYS A 393 43.81 -29.78 -10.45
CA LYS A 393 43.66 -30.12 -9.03
C LYS A 393 42.43 -29.47 -8.40
N VAL A 394 41.64 -30.31 -7.74
CA VAL A 394 40.61 -29.90 -6.77
C VAL A 394 41.31 -29.28 -5.56
N LYS A 395 40.70 -28.26 -4.97
CA LYS A 395 40.95 -27.85 -3.58
C LYS A 395 39.62 -27.43 -2.95
N GLU A 396 39.40 -27.89 -1.73
CA GLU A 396 38.31 -27.41 -0.87
C GLU A 396 38.48 -25.91 -0.57
N GLU A 397 37.36 -25.21 -0.40
CA GLU A 397 37.34 -23.91 0.28
C GLU A 397 36.97 -24.16 1.74
N GLU A 398 37.83 -23.64 2.62
CA GLU A 398 37.81 -23.82 4.07
C GLU A 398 36.89 -22.74 4.66
N GLU A 399 35.78 -23.12 5.30
CA GLU A 399 34.91 -22.18 6.00
C GLU A 399 35.63 -21.63 7.23
N VAL A 400 35.93 -20.33 7.21
CA VAL A 400 36.42 -19.60 8.39
C VAL A 400 35.22 -19.06 9.15
N GLU A 401 34.76 -19.83 10.15
CA GLU A 401 33.87 -19.28 11.18
C GLU A 401 34.59 -18.16 11.93
N VAL A 402 33.89 -17.04 12.12
CA VAL A 402 34.30 -15.96 13.01
C VAL A 402 33.22 -15.80 14.07
N GLU A 403 33.41 -16.45 15.21
CA GLU A 403 32.64 -16.16 16.41
C GLU A 403 32.84 -14.69 16.80
N VAL A 404 31.73 -14.00 17.06
CA VAL A 404 31.72 -12.66 17.65
C VAL A 404 30.85 -12.72 18.90
N GLU A 405 31.50 -13.00 20.01
CA GLU A 405 30.91 -12.92 21.34
C GLU A 405 30.70 -11.43 21.71
N ILE A 406 29.49 -11.07 22.13
CA ILE A 406 29.14 -9.69 22.52
C ILE A 406 28.65 -9.71 23.97
N GLU A 407 29.58 -9.53 24.91
CA GLU A 407 29.23 -9.16 26.29
C GLU A 407 28.75 -7.71 26.34
N ALA A 408 27.52 -7.50 26.84
CA ALA A 408 26.96 -6.18 27.09
C ALA A 408 26.80 -5.94 28.59
N THR A 409 27.86 -5.44 29.24
CA THR A 409 27.78 -4.97 30.64
C THR A 409 27.08 -3.61 30.71
N VAL A 410 25.88 -3.58 31.29
CA VAL A 410 25.15 -2.33 31.58
C VAL A 410 25.37 -1.95 33.04
N LYS A 411 26.11 -0.87 33.28
CA LYS A 411 26.20 -0.22 34.59
C LYS A 411 25.03 0.76 34.78
N LEU A 412 24.26 0.59 35.84
CA LEU A 412 23.28 1.57 36.32
C LEU A 412 23.54 1.87 37.79
N GLU A 413 24.02 3.08 38.07
CA GLU A 413 23.90 3.75 39.36
C GLU A 413 22.68 4.68 39.17
N GLY A 414 21.54 4.52 39.85
CA GLY A 414 21.32 4.62 41.30
C GLY A 414 20.59 5.96 41.54
N GLU A 415 19.45 6.06 42.22
CA GLU A 415 18.65 5.12 43.03
C GLU A 415 17.15 5.15 42.58
N GLN A 416 16.11 4.59 43.22
CA GLN A 416 15.91 3.80 44.45
C GLN A 416 14.94 2.62 44.18
N GLY A 417 14.87 1.65 45.10
CA GLY A 417 13.65 0.86 45.34
C GLY A 417 13.61 -0.54 44.71
N THR A 418 14.11 -1.54 45.43
CA THR A 418 14.04 -2.96 45.06
C THR A 418 12.64 -3.58 45.26
N ARG A 419 12.22 -4.44 44.32
CA ARG A 419 11.73 -5.79 44.62
C ARG A 419 11.70 -6.70 43.39
N LEU A 420 12.27 -7.90 43.54
CA LEU A 420 12.23 -8.98 42.56
C LEU A 420 10.87 -9.69 42.56
N ALA A 421 10.44 -10.15 41.39
CA ALA A 421 9.44 -11.20 41.24
C ALA A 421 9.72 -11.99 39.95
N ASP A 422 10.32 -13.16 40.09
CA ASP A 422 10.40 -14.14 39.00
C ASP A 422 9.00 -14.64 38.65
N VAL A 423 8.67 -14.66 37.35
CA VAL A 423 7.52 -15.42 36.84
C VAL A 423 8.02 -16.42 35.82
N LYS A 424 8.16 -17.67 36.29
CA LYS A 424 8.40 -18.82 35.42
C LYS A 424 7.18 -19.07 34.54
N THR A 425 7.42 -19.34 33.26
CA THR A 425 6.45 -19.98 32.36
C THR A 425 6.32 -21.47 32.72
N GLU A 426 5.22 -21.87 33.32
CA GLU A 426 4.86 -23.29 33.42
C GLU A 426 4.21 -23.77 32.11
N GLN A 427 4.76 -24.84 31.55
CA GLN A 427 4.12 -25.59 30.48
C GLN A 427 3.01 -26.46 31.08
N VAL A 428 1.75 -26.18 30.74
CA VAL A 428 0.64 -27.08 31.06
C VAL A 428 0.59 -28.20 30.02
N VAL A 429 1.23 -29.32 30.32
CA VAL A 429 1.07 -30.59 29.59
C VAL A 429 -0.14 -31.32 30.19
N ALA A 430 -1.14 -31.62 29.35
CA ALA A 430 -2.28 -32.43 29.77
C ALA A 430 -1.85 -33.90 29.98
N PRO A 431 -2.20 -34.55 31.10
CA PRO A 431 -1.98 -35.98 31.27
C PRO A 431 -3.00 -36.79 30.46
N GLY A 432 -2.53 -37.84 29.78
CA GLY A 432 -3.39 -38.78 29.09
C GLY A 432 -3.92 -39.89 30.01
N ASP A 433 -5.20 -40.23 29.88
CA ASP A 433 -5.81 -41.36 30.59
C ASP A 433 -5.33 -42.71 30.03
N GLY A 434 -4.86 -43.59 30.92
CA GLY A 434 -4.12 -44.80 30.56
C GLY A 434 -4.16 -45.94 31.59
N VAL A 435 -5.37 -46.36 31.98
CA VAL A 435 -5.75 -47.76 32.31
C VAL A 435 -4.86 -48.58 33.27
N ASN A 436 -5.34 -48.87 34.48
CA ASN A 436 -5.62 -50.25 34.97
C ASN A 436 -5.99 -50.34 36.47
N GLN A 437 -6.91 -51.27 36.78
CA GLN A 437 -7.01 -52.13 37.99
C GLN A 437 -7.05 -51.44 39.39
N VAL A 438 -7.89 -51.86 40.35
CA VAL A 438 -8.48 -53.18 40.66
C VAL A 438 -9.97 -53.05 40.96
#